data_AF-D6S9G9-F1
#
_entry.id   AF-D6S9G9-F1
#
_cell.length_a   1.000
_cell.length_b   1.000
_cell.length_c   1.000
_cell.angle_alpha   90.00
_cell.angle_beta   90.00
_cell.angle_gamma   90.00
#
_symmetry.space_group_name_H-M   'P 1'
#
loop_
_entity.id
_entity.type
_entity.pdbx_description
1 polymer ?
#
loop_
_entity_poly.entity_id
_entity_poly.type
_entity_poly.pdbx_seq_one_letter_code
_entity_poly.pdbx_strand_id
1 'polypeptide(L)'
;MKRLLKILLTIVIVYLIVGWTINHPVQYFCGKHRLYSFMQQQGTNKDNILKISSSYDYKAGNSEFNVIFKDDPLVEYRYSYRLVNFRLKSLPHLFEDTNKIIVFIYEYPTGSPIGNTYFKKAKYMKYTEEWY
;
A
#
# COMPACT_ATOMS: atom_id res chain seq x y z
N MET A 1 -7.95 -41.31 -14.87
CA MET A 1 -8.60 -39.98 -14.88
C MET A 1 -8.70 -39.31 -13.51
N LYS A 2 -9.31 -39.92 -12.48
CA LYS A 2 -9.52 -39.28 -11.16
C LYS A 2 -8.22 -38.81 -10.44
N ARG A 3 -7.11 -39.54 -10.58
CA ARG A 3 -5.81 -39.18 -9.94
C ARG A 3 -5.13 -37.97 -10.60
N LEU A 4 -5.13 -37.90 -11.93
CA LEU A 4 -4.59 -36.77 -12.69
C LEU A 4 -5.41 -35.49 -12.46
N LEU A 5 -6.75 -35.60 -12.43
CA LEU A 5 -7.63 -34.47 -12.12
C LEU A 5 -7.36 -33.88 -10.73
N LYS A 6 -7.15 -34.74 -9.72
CA LYS A 6 -6.80 -34.29 -8.37
C LYS A 6 -5.48 -33.52 -8.34
N ILE A 7 -4.45 -34.03 -9.02
CA ILE A 7 -3.12 -33.36 -9.10
C ILE A 7 -3.26 -31.99 -9.77
N LEU A 8 -3.96 -31.91 -10.91
CA LEU A 8 -4.20 -30.66 -11.62
C LEU A 8 -4.93 -29.66 -10.73
N LEU A 9 -6.00 -30.10 -10.04
CA LEU A 9 -6.77 -29.25 -9.14
C LEU A 9 -5.91 -28.73 -7.98
N THR A 10 -5.06 -29.57 -7.39
CA THR A 10 -4.12 -29.15 -6.35
C THR A 10 -3.16 -28.08 -6.85
N ILE A 11 -2.59 -28.24 -8.04
CA ILE A 11 -1.68 -27.24 -8.63
C ILE A 11 -2.41 -25.89 -8.81
N VAL A 12 -3.64 -25.91 -9.33
CA VAL A 12 -4.46 -24.71 -9.50
C VAL A 12 -4.74 -24.04 -8.15
N ILE A 13 -5.13 -24.82 -7.14
CA ILE A 13 -5.40 -24.30 -5.79
C ILE A 13 -4.15 -23.64 -5.19
N VAL A 14 -2.99 -24.31 -5.30
CA VAL A 14 -1.72 -23.75 -4.80
C VAL A 14 -1.37 -22.46 -5.52
N TYR A 15 -1.52 -22.41 -6.84
CA TYR A 15 -1.25 -21.21 -7.63
C TYR A 15 -2.16 -20.04 -7.22
N LEU A 16 -3.46 -20.31 -7.00
CA LEU A 16 -4.41 -19.30 -6.53
C LEU A 16 -4.07 -18.79 -5.12
N ILE A 17 -3.71 -19.68 -4.20
CA ILE A 17 -3.31 -19.31 -2.83
C ILE A 17 -2.06 -18.44 -2.85
N VAL A 18 -1.04 -18.82 -3.62
CA VAL A 18 0.22 -18.06 -3.71
C VAL A 18 -0.03 -16.69 -4.34
N GLY A 19 -0.76 -16.62 -5.46
CA GLY A 19 -1.10 -15.35 -6.11
C GLY A 19 -1.90 -14.42 -5.20
N TRP A 20 -2.89 -14.95 -4.50
CA TRP A 20 -3.69 -14.19 -3.54
C TRP A 20 -2.85 -13.68 -2.36
N THR A 21 -1.96 -14.53 -1.83
CA THR A 21 -1.07 -14.18 -0.70
C THR A 21 -0.09 -13.07 -1.08
N ILE A 22 0.44 -13.09 -2.30
CA ILE A 22 1.35 -12.03 -2.76
C ILE A 22 0.59 -10.70 -2.94
N ASN A 23 -0.56 -10.74 -3.59
CA ASN A 23 -1.31 -9.54 -3.94
C ASN A 23 -2.00 -8.87 -2.74
N HIS A 24 -2.35 -9.63 -1.70
CA HIS A 24 -3.07 -9.08 -0.55
C HIS A 24 -2.18 -8.92 0.69
N PRO A 25 -1.88 -9.98 1.48
CA PRO A 25 -1.15 -9.81 2.72
C PRO A 25 0.28 -9.31 2.52
N VAL A 26 1.05 -9.86 1.57
CA VAL A 26 2.45 -9.40 1.35
C VAL A 26 2.47 -7.94 0.94
N GLN A 27 1.61 -7.54 0.01
CA GLN A 27 1.51 -6.15 -0.43
C GLN A 27 1.09 -5.20 0.71
N TYR A 28 0.14 -5.60 1.55
CA TYR A 28 -0.27 -4.84 2.73
C TYR A 28 0.88 -4.68 3.74
N PHE A 29 1.58 -5.76 4.08
CA PHE A 29 2.68 -5.71 5.06
C PHE A 29 3.83 -4.84 4.57
N CYS A 30 4.23 -4.99 3.30
CA CYS A 30 5.25 -4.16 2.69
C CYS A 30 4.83 -2.68 2.68
N GLY A 31 3.60 -2.40 2.25
CA GLY A 31 3.08 -1.05 2.19
C GLY A 31 3.01 -0.38 3.56
N LYS A 32 2.57 -1.11 4.59
CA LYS A 32 2.50 -0.61 5.97
C LYS A 32 3.89 -0.36 6.57
N HIS A 33 4.83 -1.28 6.36
CA HIS A 33 6.21 -1.09 6.81
C HIS A 33 6.81 0.18 6.20
N ARG A 34 6.67 0.32 4.88
CA ARG A 34 7.23 1.44 4.14
C ARG A 34 6.52 2.77 4.44
N LEU A 35 5.21 2.77 4.69
CA LEU A 35 4.46 3.92 5.21
C LEU A 35 5.13 4.46 6.49
N TYR A 36 5.41 3.59 7.46
CA TYR A 36 6.02 4.00 8.71
C TYR A 36 7.46 4.49 8.54
N SER A 37 8.25 3.85 7.68
CA SER A 37 9.59 4.35 7.34
C SER A 37 9.53 5.74 6.70
N PHE A 38 8.59 5.97 5.79
CA PHE A 38 8.41 7.28 5.15
C PHE A 38 7.96 8.36 6.15
N MET A 39 7.04 8.02 7.05
CA MET A 39 6.63 8.92 8.14
C MET A 39 7.82 9.36 9.00
N GLN A 40 8.70 8.42 9.36
CA GLN A 40 9.93 8.73 10.11
C GLN A 40 10.85 9.69 9.33
N GLN A 41 11.00 9.51 8.02
CA GLN A 41 11.77 10.42 7.16
C GLN A 41 11.17 11.83 7.10
N GLN A 42 9.85 11.96 7.25
CA GLN A 42 9.16 13.25 7.31
C GLN A 42 9.18 13.89 8.71
N GLY A 43 9.84 13.28 9.69
CA GLY A 43 9.91 13.78 11.06
C GLY A 43 8.65 13.51 11.90
N THR A 44 7.74 12.64 11.43
CA THR A 44 6.60 12.16 12.20
C THR A 44 6.74 10.66 12.51
N ASN A 45 5.79 10.06 13.23
CA ASN A 45 5.85 8.64 13.54
C ASN A 45 4.45 8.02 13.67
N LYS A 46 4.41 6.70 13.82
CA LYS A 46 3.16 5.94 13.99
C LYS A 46 2.36 6.34 15.24
N ASP A 47 3.02 6.89 16.26
CA ASP A 47 2.37 7.27 17.53
C ASP A 47 1.59 8.59 17.38
N ASN A 48 1.94 9.40 16.37
CA ASN A 48 1.20 10.59 15.98
C ASN A 48 -0.06 10.28 15.13
N ILE A 49 -0.30 9.02 14.78
CA ILE A 49 -1.52 8.62 14.06
C ILE A 49 -2.72 8.70 15.01
N LEU A 50 -3.74 9.46 14.62
CA LEU A 50 -5.04 9.48 15.28
C LEU A 50 -5.91 8.33 14.75
N LYS A 51 -5.95 8.15 13.43
CA LYS A 51 -6.73 7.10 12.76
C LYS A 51 -5.99 6.61 11.52
N ILE A 52 -6.04 5.30 11.29
CA ILE A 52 -5.56 4.69 10.05
C ILE A 52 -6.61 3.71 9.54
N SER A 53 -6.89 3.77 8.23
CA SER A 53 -7.67 2.77 7.51
C SER A 53 -6.87 2.29 6.31
N SER A 54 -7.18 1.09 5.84
CA SER A 54 -6.50 0.50 4.67
C SER A 54 -7.47 -0.20 3.76
N SER A 55 -7.21 -0.11 2.45
CA SER A 55 -7.98 -0.76 1.40
C SER A 55 -7.04 -1.33 0.33
N TYR A 56 -7.56 -2.26 -0.47
CA TYR A 56 -6.88 -2.73 -1.66
C TYR A 56 -7.63 -2.24 -2.89
N ASP A 57 -6.97 -1.44 -3.72
CA ASP A 57 -7.48 -1.05 -5.03
C ASP A 57 -7.23 -2.20 -6.01
N TYR A 58 -8.29 -2.97 -6.29
CA TYR A 58 -8.25 -4.08 -7.24
C TYR A 58 -8.04 -3.66 -8.70
N LYS A 59 -8.34 -2.40 -9.07
CA LYS A 59 -8.13 -1.91 -10.44
C LYS A 59 -6.66 -1.56 -10.67
N ALA A 60 -6.06 -0.82 -9.74
CA ALA A 60 -4.66 -0.45 -9.84
C ALA A 60 -3.70 -1.51 -9.30
N GLY A 61 -4.20 -2.43 -8.45
CA GLY A 61 -3.40 -3.39 -7.72
C GLY A 61 -2.55 -2.72 -6.64
N ASN A 62 -3.11 -1.76 -5.90
CA ASN A 62 -2.41 -0.97 -4.89
C ASN A 62 -2.99 -1.24 -3.49
N SER A 63 -2.14 -1.23 -2.48
CA SER A 63 -2.58 -1.10 -1.08
C SER A 63 -2.66 0.39 -0.76
N GLU A 64 -3.82 0.86 -0.36
CA GLU A 64 -4.04 2.23 0.08
C GLU A 64 -4.12 2.30 1.60
N PHE A 65 -3.57 3.36 2.17
CA PHE A 65 -3.63 3.67 3.58
C PHE A 65 -4.11 5.12 3.74
N ASN A 66 -5.26 5.34 4.38
CA ASN A 66 -5.72 6.68 4.71
C ASN A 66 -5.41 6.95 6.18
N VAL A 67 -4.68 8.02 6.46
CA VAL A 67 -4.12 8.36 7.78
C VAL A 67 -4.60 9.74 8.18
N ILE A 68 -5.10 9.86 9.40
CA ILE A 68 -5.37 11.15 10.05
C ILE A 68 -4.40 11.25 11.23
N PHE A 69 -3.72 12.39 11.36
CA PHE A 69 -2.75 12.62 12.42
C PHE A 69 -3.38 13.34 13.63
N LYS A 70 -2.74 13.27 14.80
CA LYS A 70 -3.20 13.92 16.03
C LYS A 70 -2.97 15.43 16.02
N ASP A 71 -1.85 15.86 15.44
CA ASP A 71 -1.47 17.26 15.26
C ASP A 71 -2.20 17.93 14.08
N ASP A 72 -2.72 17.13 13.14
CA ASP A 72 -3.56 17.58 12.03
C ASP A 72 -4.82 16.73 11.86
N PRO A 73 -5.79 16.82 12.80
CA PRO A 73 -6.97 15.96 12.83
C PRO A 73 -8.00 16.30 11.75
N LEU A 74 -7.82 17.43 11.06
CA LEU A 74 -8.72 17.90 10.03
C LEU A 74 -8.30 17.46 8.63
N VAL A 75 -7.18 16.75 8.48
CA VAL A 75 -6.67 16.32 7.18
C VAL A 75 -6.52 14.81 7.13
N GLU A 76 -7.12 14.19 6.14
CA GLU A 76 -6.88 12.78 5.79
C GLU A 76 -5.83 12.68 4.70
N TYR A 77 -4.70 12.04 5.01
CA TYR A 77 -3.58 11.76 4.13
C TYR A 77 -3.71 10.36 3.53
N ARG A 78 -3.85 10.25 2.21
CA ARG A 78 -3.79 8.96 1.52
C ARG A 78 -2.34 8.60 1.16
N TYR A 79 -1.98 7.34 1.34
CA TYR A 79 -0.72 6.76 0.90
C TYR A 79 -1.05 5.55 0.03
N SER A 80 -0.53 5.50 -1.19
CA SER A 80 -0.73 4.38 -2.10
C SER A 80 0.57 3.61 -2.25
N TYR A 81 0.49 2.29 -2.16
CA TYR A 81 1.64 1.41 -2.26
C TYR A 81 1.40 0.30 -3.28
N ARG A 82 2.34 0.16 -4.22
CA ARG A 82 2.32 -0.92 -5.20
C ARG A 82 3.59 -1.73 -5.12
N LEU A 83 3.46 -3.01 -4.79
CA LEU A 83 4.58 -3.93 -4.89
C LEU A 83 4.76 -4.30 -6.37
N VAL A 84 5.80 -3.74 -7.00
CA VAL A 84 6.17 -4.06 -8.38
C VAL A 84 7.35 -5.02 -8.42
N ASN A 85 7.32 -5.97 -9.36
CA ASN A 85 8.40 -6.93 -9.62
C ASN A 85 8.73 -7.89 -8.47
N PHE A 86 7.76 -8.29 -7.65
CA PHE A 86 7.96 -9.33 -6.63
C PHE A 86 8.42 -10.65 -7.28
N ARG A 87 9.48 -11.24 -6.74
CA ARG A 87 9.92 -12.59 -7.10
C ARG A 87 10.04 -13.39 -5.81
N LEU A 88 9.69 -14.67 -5.81
CA LEU A 88 9.83 -15.51 -4.60
C LEU A 88 11.26 -15.47 -4.00
N LYS A 89 12.29 -15.33 -4.84
CA LYS A 89 13.68 -15.17 -4.39
C LYS A 89 13.97 -13.88 -3.61
N SER A 90 13.12 -12.85 -3.70
CA SER A 90 13.25 -11.59 -2.95
C SER A 90 12.58 -11.63 -1.57
N LEU A 91 11.96 -12.75 -1.17
CA LEU A 91 11.39 -12.92 0.17
C LEU A 91 12.38 -12.63 1.33
N PRO A 92 13.66 -13.05 1.27
CA PRO A 92 14.62 -12.74 2.35
C PRO A 92 14.92 -11.23 2.46
N HIS A 93 14.83 -10.50 1.35
CA HIS A 93 15.13 -9.07 1.23
C HIS A 93 13.86 -8.24 1.06
N LEU A 94 12.71 -8.79 1.47
CA LEU A 94 11.40 -8.28 1.10
C LEU A 94 11.25 -6.81 1.44
N PHE A 95 11.76 -6.36 2.58
CA PHE A 95 11.66 -4.96 3.00
C PHE A 95 12.74 -4.04 2.39
N GLU A 96 13.88 -4.58 1.98
CA GLU A 96 14.98 -3.83 1.34
C GLU A 96 14.62 -3.44 -0.10
N ASP A 97 13.90 -4.30 -0.82
CA ASP A 97 13.47 -4.09 -2.22
C ASP A 97 12.17 -3.25 -2.36
N THR A 98 11.48 -2.95 -1.26
CA THR A 98 10.16 -2.25 -1.26
C THR A 98 10.21 -0.74 -1.43
N ASN A 99 11.37 -0.17 -1.77
CA ASN A 99 11.59 1.28 -1.81
C ASN A 99 10.88 2.02 -2.97
N LYS A 100 10.18 1.32 -3.86
CA LYS A 100 9.41 1.93 -4.97
C LYS A 100 8.01 2.35 -4.51
N ILE A 101 7.88 3.46 -3.77
CA ILE A 101 6.55 4.04 -3.48
C ILE A 101 6.22 5.15 -4.47
N ILE A 102 4.96 5.18 -4.90
CA ILE A 102 4.34 6.40 -5.43
C ILE A 102 3.35 6.87 -4.37
N VAL A 103 3.75 7.83 -3.53
CA VAL A 103 2.90 8.39 -2.48
C VAL A 103 2.02 9.49 -3.09
N PHE A 104 0.70 9.33 -3.04
CA PHE A 104 -0.26 10.35 -3.44
C PHE A 104 -0.94 10.96 -2.22
N ILE A 105 -0.39 12.06 -1.70
CA ILE A 105 -1.00 12.79 -0.59
C ILE A 105 -2.16 13.63 -1.14
N TYR A 106 -3.37 13.26 -0.76
CA TYR A 106 -4.53 14.14 -0.87
C TYR A 106 -4.78 14.74 0.50
N GLU A 107 -5.10 16.03 0.57
CA GLU A 107 -5.51 16.70 1.80
C GLU A 107 -7.02 16.94 1.72
N TYR A 108 -7.79 16.31 2.61
CA TYR A 108 -9.22 16.52 2.72
C TYR A 108 -9.56 17.18 4.05
N PRO A 109 -10.15 18.39 4.05
CA PRO A 109 -10.69 18.98 5.28
C PRO A 109 -11.79 18.07 5.83
N THR A 110 -11.73 17.69 7.11
CA THR A 110 -12.80 16.91 7.74
C THR A 110 -14.11 17.71 7.72
N GLY A 111 -15.18 17.09 7.24
CA GLY A 111 -16.47 17.75 6.98
C GLY A 111 -16.70 18.16 5.51
N SER A 112 -15.71 17.99 4.62
CA SER A 112 -15.97 18.07 3.19
C SER A 112 -16.84 16.88 2.77
N PRO A 113 -17.98 17.10 2.08
CA PRO A 113 -18.77 16.00 1.57
C PRO A 113 -17.89 15.13 0.68
N ILE A 114 -17.96 13.81 0.91
CA ILE A 114 -17.33 12.78 0.09
C ILE A 114 -17.82 12.99 -1.35
N GLY A 115 -17.10 13.79 -2.13
CA GLY A 115 -17.52 14.21 -3.48
C GLY A 115 -17.22 15.65 -3.89
N ASN A 116 -16.94 16.59 -2.96
CA ASN A 116 -16.63 17.97 -3.35
C ASN A 116 -15.13 18.24 -3.38
N THR A 117 -14.65 18.29 -4.61
CA THR A 117 -13.33 18.61 -5.13
C THR A 117 -12.87 20.03 -4.80
N TYR A 118 -12.59 20.31 -3.53
CA TYR A 118 -11.71 21.43 -3.17
C TYR A 118 -10.33 20.88 -2.80
N PHE A 119 -9.60 20.44 -3.82
CA PHE A 119 -8.19 20.12 -3.69
C PHE A 119 -7.44 21.40 -3.34
N LYS A 120 -7.13 21.61 -2.06
CA LYS A 120 -6.16 22.63 -1.68
C LYS A 120 -4.78 22.10 -2.06
N LYS A 121 -4.46 22.23 -3.36
CA LYS A 121 -3.16 21.95 -3.99
C LYS A 121 -2.51 20.67 -3.43
N ALA A 122 -2.94 19.50 -3.93
CA ALA A 122 -2.21 18.26 -3.72
C ALA A 122 -0.72 18.51 -4.01
N LYS A 123 0.10 18.53 -2.96
CA LYS A 123 1.55 18.61 -3.13
C LYS A 123 1.97 17.25 -3.66
N TYR A 124 1.92 17.09 -4.98
CA TYR A 124 2.48 15.94 -5.67
C TYR A 124 3.97 15.86 -5.33
N MET A 125 4.30 15.08 -4.31
CA MET A 125 5.66 14.66 -4.04
C MET A 125 5.79 13.22 -4.53
N LYS A 126 6.02 13.09 -5.83
CA LYS A 126 6.52 11.86 -6.42
C LYS A 126 7.96 11.67 -5.92
N TYR A 127 8.12 11.01 -4.77
CA TYR A 127 9.40 10.43 -4.39
C TYR A 127 9.61 9.15 -5.20
N THR A 128 9.86 9.30 -6.50
CA THR A 128 10.67 8.30 -7.18
C THR A 128 12.10 8.67 -6.88
N GLU A 129 12.78 7.89 -6.05
CA GLU A 129 14.23 7.80 -6.22
C GLU A 129 14.42 7.25 -7.64
N GLU A 130 14.72 8.17 -8.57
CA GLU A 130 15.03 7.86 -9.95
C GLU A 130 16.25 6.98 -9.96
N TRP A 131 16.08 5.72 -10.33
CA TRP A 131 17.19 4.87 -10.70
C TRP A 131 16.82 4.18 -12.02
N TYR A 132 17.65 4.48 -13.02
CA TYR A 132 17.62 3.99 -14.40
C TYR A 132 17.48 2.47 -14.50
#